data_AF-A0A409XXL1-F1
#
_entry.id   AF-A0A409XXL1-F1
#
_cell.length_a   1.000
_cell.length_b   1.000
_cell.length_c   1.000
_cell.angle_alpha   90.00
_cell.angle_beta   90.00
_cell.angle_gamma   90.00
#
_symmetry.space_group_name_H-M   'P 1'
#
loop_
_entity.id
_entity.type
_entity.pdbx_description
1 polymer ?
#
loop_
_entity_poly.entity_id
_entity_poly.type
_entity_poly.pdbx_seq_one_letter_code
_entity_poly.pdbx_strand_id
1 'polypeptide(L)'
;MDTGNPQSPPKQTLEIAVQSAEQSSNDIGGRRYPAIFHAAIVSAVVLPVAFLPYVIARRQIAGLRQRMAILEQDIRGLQGNLETSAVEHASVRAELGRLRSATVESAKDWQNLSKEYHQSEASHHVSQEAVHKDILKLRDEARQYSRAQATAFRNLGHSLGDVAAFMEEVELHLALANGGQRDRRGIERLRALALQMEVDSASSKEKVSQSAVI
;
A
#
# COMPACT_ATOMS: atom_id res chain seq x y z
N MET A 1 30.56 -38.03 2.19
CA MET A 1 29.49 -38.96 1.77
C MET A 1 29.56 -38.98 0.25
N ASP A 2 30.49 -39.63 -0.43
CA ASP A 2 31.06 -40.98 -0.32
C ASP A 2 30.01 -42.09 -0.32
N THR A 3 29.93 -42.75 -1.48
CA THR A 3 29.51 -44.12 -1.84
C THR A 3 29.01 -44.03 -3.30
N GLY A 4 29.48 -44.75 -4.29
CA GLY A 4 30.42 -45.86 -4.37
C GLY A 4 30.19 -46.45 -5.76
N ASN A 5 31.20 -46.40 -6.61
CA ASN A 5 31.26 -47.26 -7.80
C ASN A 5 31.50 -48.70 -7.32
N PRO A 6 30.89 -49.71 -7.95
CA PRO A 6 31.75 -50.82 -8.36
C PRO A 6 31.37 -51.48 -9.70
N GLN A 7 32.43 -51.72 -10.47
CA GLN A 7 32.79 -53.02 -11.07
C GLN A 7 31.81 -53.73 -12.01
N SER A 8 32.30 -53.86 -13.26
CA SER A 8 32.07 -55.00 -14.14
C SER A 8 32.42 -56.35 -13.48
N PRO A 9 31.87 -57.45 -14.02
CA PRO A 9 32.77 -58.51 -14.48
C PRO A 9 32.47 -59.04 -15.90
N PRO A 10 33.48 -59.63 -16.57
CA PRO A 10 33.37 -60.38 -17.82
C PRO A 10 33.37 -61.91 -17.60
N LYS A 11 33.15 -62.66 -18.70
CA LYS A 11 33.45 -64.09 -18.96
C LYS A 11 32.39 -65.14 -18.55
N GLN A 12 32.11 -66.04 -19.51
CA GLN A 12 32.14 -67.53 -19.47
C GLN A 12 31.07 -68.07 -20.46
N THR A 13 31.43 -68.62 -21.62
CA THR A 13 31.96 -69.98 -21.87
C THR A 13 30.94 -71.08 -21.53
N LEU A 14 30.25 -71.56 -22.56
CA LEU A 14 29.68 -72.92 -22.71
C LEU A 14 29.64 -73.16 -24.23
N GLU A 15 30.77 -73.40 -24.89
CA GLU A 15 31.28 -74.76 -25.17
C GLU A 15 30.52 -75.87 -24.45
N ILE A 16 29.59 -76.49 -25.17
CA ILE A 16 29.32 -77.92 -25.04
C ILE A 16 29.54 -78.53 -26.42
N ALA A 17 30.76 -79.05 -26.58
CA ALA A 17 31.08 -80.04 -27.57
C ALA A 17 30.51 -81.39 -27.10
N VAL A 18 29.70 -82.02 -27.94
CA VAL A 18 29.44 -83.48 -27.97
C VAL A 18 29.47 -83.81 -29.47
N GLN A 19 30.64 -84.01 -30.07
CA GLN A 19 31.27 -85.34 -30.24
C GLN A 19 30.22 -86.43 -30.50
N SER A 20 29.98 -86.73 -31.78
CA SER A 20 30.64 -87.84 -32.48
C SER A 20 30.03 -89.20 -32.12
N ALA A 21 29.17 -89.72 -33.00
CA ALA A 21 29.04 -91.15 -33.26
C ALA A 21 28.32 -91.38 -34.59
N GLU A 22 29.00 -92.07 -35.51
CA GLU A 22 28.44 -93.06 -36.47
C GLU A 22 27.57 -92.48 -37.60
N GLN A 23 27.99 -92.35 -38.87
CA GLN A 23 28.64 -93.31 -39.77
C GLN A 23 28.09 -94.75 -39.71
N SER A 24 27.58 -95.23 -40.86
CA SER A 24 27.07 -96.58 -41.18
C SER A 24 25.56 -96.71 -40.95
N SER A 25 24.69 -97.01 -41.91
CA SER A 25 24.79 -97.88 -43.08
C SER A 25 23.62 -97.54 -44.03
N ASN A 26 23.91 -97.32 -45.31
CA ASN A 26 23.50 -98.21 -46.41
C ASN A 26 22.22 -99.03 -46.19
N ASP A 27 21.29 -98.83 -47.13
CA ASP A 27 20.40 -99.83 -47.73
C ASP A 27 19.88 -100.94 -46.81
N ILE A 28 18.57 -100.95 -46.58
CA ILE A 28 17.72 -102.09 -46.98
C ILE A 28 16.30 -101.58 -47.18
N GLY A 29 15.82 -101.71 -48.41
CA GLY A 29 14.40 -101.76 -48.71
C GLY A 29 13.74 -102.88 -47.91
N GLY A 30 13.03 -102.49 -46.85
CA GLY A 30 12.18 -103.36 -46.04
C GLY A 30 10.80 -102.73 -45.94
N ARG A 31 9.90 -103.19 -46.80
CA ARG A 31 8.48 -102.80 -46.83
C ARG A 31 7.86 -102.93 -45.43
N ARG A 32 7.01 -101.95 -45.10
CA ARG A 32 6.02 -101.84 -43.98
C ARG A 32 6.46 -101.02 -42.76
N TYR A 33 6.08 -99.74 -42.74
CA TYR A 33 5.34 -99.12 -41.62
C TYR A 33 4.48 -97.96 -42.14
N PRO A 34 3.22 -98.21 -42.56
CA PRO A 34 2.28 -97.14 -42.94
C PRO A 34 1.92 -96.19 -41.77
N ALA A 35 2.21 -96.55 -40.51
CA ALA A 35 1.83 -95.77 -39.34
C ALA A 35 2.51 -94.39 -39.21
N ILE A 36 3.80 -94.26 -39.58
CA ILE A 36 4.53 -92.98 -39.49
C ILE A 36 4.02 -91.98 -40.54
N PHE A 37 3.73 -92.46 -41.75
CA PHE A 37 3.12 -91.64 -42.80
C PHE A 37 1.72 -91.19 -42.41
N HIS A 38 0.91 -92.06 -41.81
CA HIS A 38 -0.41 -91.65 -41.30
C HIS A 38 -0.30 -90.66 -40.13
N ALA A 39 0.67 -90.82 -39.22
CA ALA A 39 0.91 -89.86 -38.14
C ALA A 39 1.38 -88.48 -38.67
N ALA A 40 2.22 -88.46 -39.71
CA ALA A 40 2.67 -87.23 -40.36
C ALA A 40 1.53 -86.52 -41.11
N ILE A 41 0.66 -87.26 -41.78
CA ILE A 41 -0.50 -86.70 -42.48
C ILE A 41 -1.52 -86.16 -41.46
N VAL A 42 -1.82 -86.91 -40.40
CA VAL A 42 -2.74 -86.47 -39.35
C VAL A 42 -2.18 -85.24 -38.62
N SER A 43 -0.88 -85.22 -38.29
CA SER A 43 -0.26 -84.04 -37.67
C SER A 43 -0.25 -82.84 -38.61
N ALA A 44 -0.01 -83.03 -39.91
CA ALA A 44 -0.06 -81.96 -40.90
C ALA A 44 -1.46 -81.31 -41.03
N VAL A 45 -2.53 -82.05 -40.73
CA VAL A 45 -3.91 -81.52 -40.75
C VAL A 45 -4.33 -80.96 -39.38
N VAL A 46 -3.98 -81.64 -38.29
CA VAL A 46 -4.38 -81.22 -36.94
C VAL A 46 -3.62 -79.97 -36.50
N LEU A 47 -2.35 -79.84 -36.87
CA LEU A 47 -1.50 -78.71 -36.47
C LEU A 47 -2.03 -77.36 -36.96
N PRO A 48 -2.40 -77.14 -38.25
CA PRO A 48 -2.97 -75.86 -38.68
C PRO A 48 -4.33 -75.57 -38.03
N VAL A 49 -5.16 -76.60 -37.81
CA VAL A 49 -6.47 -76.47 -37.14
C VAL A 49 -6.30 -76.05 -35.68
N ALA A 50 -5.32 -76.59 -34.97
CA ALA A 50 -5.00 -76.19 -33.60
C ALA A 50 -4.24 -74.85 -33.51
N PHE A 51 -3.46 -74.48 -34.54
CA PHE A 51 -2.62 -73.28 -34.54
C PHE A 51 -3.39 -72.00 -34.87
N LEU A 52 -4.39 -72.07 -35.76
CA LEU A 52 -5.25 -70.92 -36.11
C LEU A 52 -5.86 -70.19 -34.90
N PRO A 53 -6.58 -70.86 -33.97
CA PRO A 53 -7.15 -70.19 -32.81
C PRO A 53 -6.07 -69.60 -31.89
N TYR A 54 -4.90 -70.25 -31.78
CA TYR A 54 -3.78 -69.74 -31.01
C TYR A 54 -3.21 -68.44 -31.57
N VAL A 55 -3.08 -68.31 -32.90
CA VAL A 55 -2.59 -67.07 -33.53
C VAL A 55 -3.57 -65.92 -33.34
N ILE A 56 -4.87 -66.18 -33.44
CA ILE A 56 -5.92 -65.16 -33.21
C ILE A 56 -5.87 -64.69 -31.75
N ALA A 57 -5.83 -65.62 -30.79
CA ALA A 57 -5.71 -65.29 -29.37
C ALA A 57 -4.44 -64.48 -29.09
N ARG A 58 -3.30 -64.86 -29.69
CA ARG A 58 -2.03 -64.12 -29.54
C ARG A 58 -2.12 -62.69 -30.09
N ARG A 59 -2.78 -62.48 -31.22
CA ARG A 59 -3.03 -61.13 -31.76
C ARG A 59 -3.91 -60.29 -30.83
N GLN A 60 -4.97 -60.88 -30.26
CA GLN A 60 -5.84 -60.18 -29.31
C GLN A 60 -5.10 -59.80 -28.02
N ILE A 61 -4.30 -60.72 -27.46
CA ILE A 61 -3.47 -60.46 -26.28
C ILE A 61 -2.46 -59.34 -26.56
N ALA A 62 -1.82 -59.33 -27.72
CA ALA A 62 -0.90 -58.26 -28.12
C ALA A 62 -1.61 -56.90 -28.20
N GLY A 63 -2.82 -56.84 -28.79
CA GLY A 63 -3.62 -55.62 -28.86
C GLY A 63 -4.07 -55.12 -27.48
N LEU A 64 -4.48 -56.03 -26.59
CA LEU A 64 -4.82 -55.70 -25.19
C LEU A 64 -3.62 -55.15 -24.43
N ARG A 65 -2.44 -55.77 -24.56
CA ARG A 65 -1.20 -55.29 -23.94
C ARG A 65 -0.83 -53.89 -24.42
N GLN A 66 -0.96 -53.62 -25.72
CA GLN A 66 -0.72 -52.29 -26.27
C GLN A 66 -1.70 -51.25 -25.71
N ARG A 67 -2.98 -51.60 -25.58
CA ARG A 67 -3.99 -50.71 -24.97
C ARG A 67 -3.72 -50.47 -23.48
N MET A 68 -3.31 -51.50 -22.74
CA MET A 68 -2.89 -51.35 -21.33
C MET A 68 -1.68 -50.42 -21.21
N ALA A 69 -0.68 -50.56 -22.07
CA ALA A 69 0.49 -49.66 -22.06
C ALA A 69 0.10 -48.19 -22.34
N ILE A 70 -0.82 -47.94 -23.28
CA ILE A 70 -1.35 -46.60 -23.56
C ILE A 70 -2.11 -46.06 -22.34
N LEU A 71 -3.01 -46.86 -21.75
CA LEU A 71 -3.76 -46.45 -20.56
C LEU A 71 -2.85 -46.17 -19.36
N GLU A 72 -1.81 -46.97 -19.15
CA GLU A 72 -0.81 -46.72 -18.10
C GLU A 72 -0.06 -45.40 -18.34
N GLN A 73 0.29 -45.11 -19.59
CA GLN A 73 0.92 -43.84 -19.95
C GLN A 73 -0.02 -42.65 -19.71
N ASP A 74 -1.29 -42.77 -20.08
CA ASP A 74 -2.31 -41.74 -19.86
C ASP A 74 -2.55 -41.51 -18.36
N ILE A 75 -2.64 -42.58 -17.55
CA ILE A 75 -2.79 -42.48 -16.10
C ILE A 75 -1.61 -41.75 -15.48
N ARG A 76 -0.37 -42.09 -15.88
CA ARG A 76 0.83 -41.37 -15.40
C ARG A 76 0.83 -39.90 -15.82
N GLY A 77 0.38 -39.60 -17.04
CA GLY A 77 0.23 -38.23 -17.51
C GLY A 77 -0.80 -37.43 -16.69
N LEU A 78 -1.96 -38.03 -16.42
CA LEU A 78 -2.99 -37.41 -15.59
C LEU A 78 -2.54 -37.23 -14.14
N GLN A 79 -1.82 -38.19 -13.58
CA GLN A 79 -1.23 -38.07 -12.24
C GLN A 79 -0.24 -36.89 -12.17
N GLY A 80 0.65 -36.77 -13.16
CA GLY A 80 1.57 -35.63 -13.26
C GLY A 80 0.84 -34.29 -13.35
N ASN A 81 -0.21 -34.21 -14.18
CA ASN A 81 -1.01 -32.98 -14.32
C ASN A 81 -1.80 -32.63 -13.04
N LEU A 82 -2.25 -33.63 -12.29
CA LEU A 82 -2.91 -33.40 -10.99
C LEU A 82 -1.92 -32.90 -9.93
N GLU A 83 -0.71 -33.44 -9.91
CA GLU A 83 0.36 -32.97 -9.03
C GLU A 83 0.75 -31.52 -9.34
N THR A 84 0.94 -31.17 -10.62
CA THR A 84 1.25 -29.79 -11.00
C THR A 84 0.12 -28.83 -10.65
N SER A 85 -1.13 -29.20 -10.95
CA SER A 85 -2.30 -28.39 -10.61
C SER A 85 -2.45 -28.23 -9.08
N ALA A 86 -2.20 -29.28 -8.29
CA ALA A 86 -2.24 -29.19 -6.84
C ALA A 86 -1.17 -28.23 -6.29
N VAL A 87 0.03 -28.22 -6.87
CA VAL A 87 1.10 -27.28 -6.51
C VAL A 87 0.75 -25.84 -6.89
N GLU A 88 0.19 -25.62 -8.07
CA GLU A 88 -0.28 -24.30 -8.52
C GLU A 88 -1.42 -23.77 -7.63
N HIS A 89 -2.37 -24.62 -7.25
CA HIS A 89 -3.42 -24.22 -6.31
C HIS A 89 -2.87 -23.87 -4.92
N ALA A 90 -1.86 -24.61 -4.44
CA ALA A 90 -1.20 -24.31 -3.18
C ALA A 90 -0.45 -22.98 -3.22
N SER A 91 0.23 -22.65 -4.33
CA SER A 91 0.93 -21.38 -4.49
C SER A 91 -0.03 -20.19 -4.55
N VAL A 92 -1.10 -20.28 -5.36
CA VAL A 92 -2.13 -19.23 -5.44
C VAL A 92 -2.79 -19.00 -4.07
N ARG A 93 -3.06 -20.05 -3.31
CA ARG A 93 -3.61 -19.91 -1.95
C ARG A 93 -2.64 -19.20 -1.01
N ALA A 94 -1.34 -19.47 -1.10
CA ALA A 94 -0.33 -18.77 -0.32
C ALA A 94 -0.25 -17.28 -0.70
N GLU A 95 -0.33 -16.96 -1.99
CA GLU A 95 -0.38 -15.57 -2.49
C GLU A 95 -1.63 -14.84 -2.01
N LEU A 96 -2.81 -15.46 -2.08
CA LEU A 96 -4.05 -14.89 -1.53
C LEU A 96 -3.94 -14.62 -0.03
N GLY A 97 -3.27 -15.50 0.71
CA GLY A 97 -2.96 -15.28 2.13
C GLY A 97 -2.13 -14.02 2.36
N ARG A 98 -1.07 -13.82 1.56
CA ARG A 98 -0.20 -12.63 1.63
C ARG A 98 -0.93 -11.34 1.23
N LEU A 99 -1.73 -11.39 0.16
CA LEU A 99 -2.54 -10.24 -0.26
C LEU A 99 -3.56 -9.87 0.81
N ARG A 100 -4.20 -10.87 1.44
CA ARG A 100 -5.14 -10.63 2.53
C ARG A 100 -4.47 -10.03 3.77
N SER A 101 -3.27 -10.48 4.14
CA SER A 101 -2.55 -9.85 5.25
C SER A 101 -2.17 -8.40 4.92
N ALA A 102 -1.73 -8.13 3.69
CA ALA A 102 -1.37 -6.79 3.24
C ALA A 102 -2.59 -5.83 3.23
N THR A 103 -3.77 -6.30 2.81
CA THR A 103 -4.99 -5.46 2.83
C THR A 103 -5.46 -5.17 4.26
N VAL A 104 -5.32 -6.13 5.19
CA VAL A 104 -5.64 -5.92 6.61
C VAL A 104 -4.68 -4.92 7.25
N GLU A 105 -3.38 -5.03 6.94
CA GLU A 105 -2.37 -4.09 7.43
C GLU A 105 -2.63 -2.68 6.90
N SER A 106 -2.86 -2.54 5.59
CA SER A 106 -3.23 -1.25 4.99
C SER A 106 -4.50 -0.66 5.59
N ALA A 107 -5.54 -1.47 5.85
CA ALA A 107 -6.75 -1.00 6.51
C ALA A 107 -6.50 -0.48 7.92
N LYS A 108 -5.59 -1.13 8.67
CA LYS A 108 -5.17 -0.69 10.00
C LYS A 108 -4.41 0.63 9.93
N ASP A 109 -3.52 0.79 8.95
CA ASP A 109 -2.76 2.02 8.74
C ASP A 109 -3.69 3.19 8.41
N TRP A 110 -4.68 2.98 7.53
CA TRP A 110 -5.71 3.97 7.24
C TRP A 110 -6.51 4.38 8.46
N GLN A 111 -6.86 3.41 9.32
CA GLN A 111 -7.56 3.70 10.57
C GLN A 111 -6.71 4.54 11.53
N ASN A 112 -5.41 4.26 11.61
CA ASN A 112 -4.48 5.02 12.45
C ASN A 112 -4.29 6.45 11.92
N LEU A 113 -4.10 6.60 10.61
CA LEU A 113 -3.96 7.90 9.97
C LEU A 113 -5.23 8.75 10.14
N SER A 114 -6.41 8.14 10.00
CA SER A 114 -7.69 8.82 10.23
C SER A 114 -7.84 9.29 11.68
N LYS A 115 -7.40 8.50 12.67
CA LYS A 115 -7.40 8.91 14.08
C LYS A 115 -6.44 10.08 14.33
N GLU A 116 -5.24 10.02 13.77
CA GLU A 116 -4.25 11.09 13.90
C GLU A 116 -4.76 12.39 13.26
N TYR A 117 -5.39 12.30 12.08
CA TYR A 117 -5.99 13.44 11.42
C TYR A 117 -7.06 14.11 12.29
N HIS A 118 -8.00 13.35 12.85
CA HIS A 118 -9.03 13.91 13.73
C HIS A 118 -8.47 14.49 15.02
N GLN A 119 -7.42 13.87 15.58
CA GLN A 119 -6.74 14.41 16.76
C GLN A 119 -6.02 15.72 16.43
N SER A 120 -5.37 15.78 15.27
CA SER A 120 -4.70 16.98 14.77
C SER A 120 -5.72 18.10 14.52
N GLU A 121 -6.82 17.81 13.85
CA GLU A 121 -7.91 18.76 13.58
C GLU A 121 -8.51 19.34 14.87
N ALA A 122 -8.76 18.49 15.88
CA ALA A 122 -9.20 18.94 17.19
C ALA A 122 -8.18 19.88 17.86
N SER A 123 -6.87 19.57 17.75
CA SER A 123 -5.81 20.43 18.28
C SER A 123 -5.71 21.77 17.52
N HIS A 124 -5.98 21.76 16.20
CA HIS A 124 -6.04 22.95 15.38
C HIS A 124 -7.20 23.86 15.78
N HIS A 125 -8.38 23.30 16.05
CA HIS A 125 -9.51 24.10 16.54
C HIS A 125 -9.22 24.75 17.90
N VAL A 126 -8.64 24.01 18.85
CA VAL A 126 -8.30 24.54 20.17
C VAL A 126 -7.25 25.66 20.06
N SER A 127 -6.21 25.46 19.23
CA SER A 127 -5.19 26.49 19.02
C SER A 127 -5.74 27.72 18.29
N GLN A 128 -6.61 27.55 17.29
CA GLN A 128 -7.28 28.67 16.62
C GLN A 128 -8.17 29.47 17.59
N GLU A 129 -8.92 28.79 18.46
CA GLU A 129 -9.74 29.46 19.46
C GLU A 129 -8.89 30.25 20.47
N ALA A 130 -7.75 29.70 20.88
CA ALA A 130 -6.79 30.39 21.75
C ALA A 130 -6.22 31.65 21.06
N VAL A 131 -5.78 31.53 19.80
CA VAL A 131 -5.29 32.67 19.02
C VAL A 131 -6.38 33.73 18.84
N HIS A 132 -7.62 33.32 18.58
CA HIS A 132 -8.74 34.26 18.45
C HIS A 132 -8.99 35.03 19.75
N LYS A 133 -8.98 34.32 20.90
CA LYS A 133 -9.10 34.95 22.23
C LYS A 133 -7.96 35.93 22.51
N ASP A 134 -6.73 35.58 22.15
CA ASP A 134 -5.57 36.46 22.32
C ASP A 134 -5.66 37.71 21.45
N ILE A 135 -6.11 37.59 20.19
CA ILE A 135 -6.35 38.74 19.30
C ILE A 135 -7.42 39.66 19.88
N LEU A 136 -8.53 39.10 20.39
CA LEU A 136 -9.59 39.90 21.02
C LEU A 136 -9.06 40.62 22.28
N LYS A 137 -8.28 39.94 23.11
CA LYS A 137 -7.66 40.52 24.30
C LYS A 137 -6.72 41.67 23.94
N LEU A 138 -5.84 41.49 22.97
CA LEU A 138 -4.94 42.55 22.48
C LEU A 138 -5.70 43.74 21.91
N ARG A 139 -6.81 43.49 21.20
CA ARG A 139 -7.68 44.56 20.69
C ARG A 139 -8.31 45.37 21.83
N ASP A 140 -8.78 44.71 22.88
CA ASP A 140 -9.38 45.36 24.03
C ASP A 140 -8.34 46.14 24.85
N GLU A 141 -7.15 45.59 25.06
CA GLU A 141 -6.02 46.30 25.68
C GLU A 141 -5.62 47.56 24.88
N ALA A 142 -5.52 47.44 23.55
CA ALA A 142 -5.23 48.58 22.67
C ALA A 142 -6.33 49.66 22.74
N ARG A 143 -7.61 49.25 22.80
CA ARG A 143 -8.74 50.18 22.99
C ARG A 143 -8.68 50.88 24.35
N GLN A 144 -8.35 50.14 25.42
CA GLN A 144 -8.20 50.72 26.76
C GLN A 144 -7.07 51.75 26.79
N TYR A 145 -5.93 51.42 26.19
CA TYR A 145 -4.79 52.33 26.09
C TYR A 145 -5.13 53.61 25.31
N SER A 146 -5.82 53.46 24.17
CA SER A 146 -6.31 54.61 23.37
C SER A 146 -7.27 55.50 24.16
N ARG A 147 -8.19 54.92 24.94
CA ARG A 147 -9.10 55.67 25.82
C ARG A 147 -8.37 56.41 26.94
N ALA A 148 -7.36 55.76 27.54
CA ALA A 148 -6.53 56.37 28.57
C ALA A 148 -5.75 57.57 28.01
N GLN A 149 -5.14 57.42 26.83
CA GLN A 149 -4.46 58.53 26.13
C GLN A 149 -5.42 59.68 25.80
N ALA A 150 -6.61 59.38 25.26
CA ALA A 150 -7.60 60.42 24.96
C ALA A 150 -8.03 61.19 26.21
N THR A 151 -8.15 60.51 27.35
CA THR A 151 -8.47 61.15 28.64
C THR A 151 -7.30 62.02 29.12
N ALA A 152 -6.06 61.55 29.00
CA ALA A 152 -4.87 62.31 29.35
C ALA A 152 -4.74 63.59 28.49
N PHE A 153 -4.95 63.50 27.17
CA PHE A 153 -4.94 64.66 26.29
C PHE A 153 -6.04 65.67 26.61
N ARG A 154 -7.24 65.20 26.99
CA ARG A 154 -8.32 66.08 27.42
C ARG A 154 -7.98 66.83 28.71
N ASN A 155 -7.40 66.14 29.69
CA ASN A 155 -6.95 66.77 30.93
C ASN A 155 -5.84 67.79 30.67
N LEU A 156 -4.91 67.49 29.77
CA LEU A 156 -3.87 68.42 29.35
C LEU A 156 -4.48 69.65 28.65
N GLY A 157 -5.45 69.46 27.76
CA GLY A 157 -6.17 70.55 27.09
C GLY A 157 -6.88 71.47 28.08
N HIS A 158 -7.51 70.91 29.12
CA HIS A 158 -8.15 71.70 30.17
C HIS A 158 -7.13 72.52 30.97
N SER A 159 -6.04 71.89 31.40
CA SER A 159 -4.94 72.57 32.11
C SER A 159 -4.30 73.69 31.27
N LEU A 160 -4.12 73.48 29.96
CA LEU A 160 -3.61 74.50 29.04
C LEU A 160 -4.59 75.67 28.89
N GLY A 161 -5.90 75.37 28.86
CA GLY A 161 -6.96 76.37 28.86
C GLY A 161 -6.96 77.22 30.13
N ASP A 162 -6.78 76.60 31.29
CA ASP A 162 -6.68 77.29 32.58
C ASP A 162 -5.43 78.18 32.66
N VAL A 163 -4.28 77.70 32.14
CA VAL A 163 -3.05 78.51 32.03
C VAL A 163 -3.27 79.71 31.13
N ALA A 164 -3.94 79.54 29.98
CA ALA A 164 -4.23 80.64 29.07
C ALA A 164 -5.17 81.68 29.71
N ALA A 165 -6.20 81.24 30.43
CA ALA A 165 -7.12 82.11 31.16
C ALA A 165 -6.40 82.88 32.28
N PHE A 166 -5.52 82.20 33.04
CA PHE A 166 -4.69 82.85 34.05
C PHE A 166 -3.74 83.88 33.43
N MET A 167 -3.08 83.58 32.31
CA MET A 167 -2.23 84.54 31.61
C MET A 167 -3.02 85.78 31.16
N GLU A 168 -4.24 85.60 30.66
CA GLU A 168 -5.15 86.69 30.29
C GLU A 168 -5.53 87.55 31.52
N GLU A 169 -5.86 86.92 32.65
CA GLU A 169 -6.19 87.61 33.90
C GLU A 169 -4.99 88.39 34.50
N VAL A 170 -3.80 87.80 34.44
CA VAL A 170 -2.54 88.43 34.88
C VAL A 170 -2.22 89.65 34.02
N GLU A 171 -2.39 89.55 32.69
CA GLU A 171 -2.22 90.68 31.76
C GLU A 171 -3.19 91.83 32.08
N LEU A 172 -4.45 91.50 32.43
CA LEU A 172 -5.45 92.47 32.87
C LEU A 172 -5.08 93.16 34.20
N HIS A 173 -4.57 92.41 35.18
CA HIS A 173 -4.22 92.95 36.51
C HIS A 173 -2.96 93.81 36.53
N LEU A 174 -1.94 93.48 35.73
CA LEU A 174 -0.68 94.24 35.66
C LEU A 174 -0.80 95.54 34.85
N ALA A 175 -1.98 95.86 34.29
CA ALA A 175 -2.21 97.03 33.43
C ALA A 175 -1.19 97.16 32.28
N LEU A 176 -0.58 96.04 31.87
CA LEU A 176 0.33 95.94 30.72
C LEU A 176 -0.42 96.03 29.38
N ALA A 177 -1.69 96.46 29.38
CA ALA A 177 -2.54 96.60 28.19
C ALA A 177 -1.98 97.53 27.10
N ASN A 178 -0.95 98.34 27.40
CA ASN A 178 -0.21 99.15 26.42
C ASN A 178 1.03 98.45 25.83
N GLY A 179 1.42 97.30 26.37
CA GLY A 179 2.63 96.54 26.03
C GLY A 179 2.41 95.53 24.91
N GLY A 180 2.11 96.01 23.70
CA GLY A 180 2.40 95.27 22.45
C GLY A 180 1.48 94.10 22.09
N GLN A 181 0.86 94.23 20.91
CA GLN A 181 0.03 93.23 20.19
C GLN A 181 0.64 91.82 20.00
N ARG A 182 1.88 91.58 20.44
CA ARG A 182 2.66 90.36 20.20
C ARG A 182 2.32 89.24 21.19
N ASP A 183 2.04 89.57 22.46
CA ASP A 183 1.78 88.56 23.50
C ASP A 183 0.34 88.03 23.47
N ARG A 184 -0.64 88.84 23.09
CA ARG A 184 -2.03 88.39 22.82
C ARG A 184 -2.13 87.23 21.84
N ARG A 185 -1.24 87.20 20.83
CA ARG A 185 -1.20 86.10 19.85
C ARG A 185 -0.75 84.77 20.46
N GLY A 186 0.06 84.80 21.52
CA GLY A 186 0.49 83.60 22.23
C GLY A 186 -0.67 82.95 22.99
N ILE A 187 -1.45 83.77 23.70
CA ILE A 187 -2.61 83.31 24.49
C ILE A 187 -3.70 82.75 23.57
N GLU A 188 -4.01 83.44 22.47
CA GLU A 188 -4.99 82.94 21.48
C GLU A 188 -4.54 81.61 20.84
N ARG A 189 -3.24 81.42 20.60
CA ARG A 189 -2.70 80.15 20.09
C ARG A 189 -2.85 79.01 21.10
N LEU A 190 -2.60 79.27 22.38
CA LEU A 190 -2.81 78.27 23.43
C LEU A 190 -4.29 77.88 23.54
N ARG A 191 -5.20 78.86 23.50
CA ARG A 191 -6.65 78.60 23.52
C ARG A 191 -7.12 77.83 22.30
N ALA A 192 -6.62 78.20 21.11
CA ALA A 192 -6.89 77.49 19.87
C ALA A 192 -6.35 76.05 19.88
N LEU A 193 -5.15 75.84 20.42
CA LEU A 193 -4.56 74.51 20.54
C LEU A 193 -5.33 73.63 21.54
N ALA A 194 -5.77 74.19 22.67
CA ALA A 194 -6.62 73.49 23.63
C ALA A 194 -7.95 73.03 22.99
N LEU A 195 -8.61 73.93 22.24
CA LEU A 195 -9.83 73.61 21.49
C LEU A 195 -9.59 72.55 20.42
N GLN A 196 -8.47 72.63 19.69
CA GLN A 196 -8.13 71.64 18.67
C GLN A 196 -7.91 70.25 19.28
N MET A 197 -7.20 70.16 20.42
CA MET A 197 -7.02 68.90 21.14
C MET A 197 -8.34 68.31 21.65
N GLU A 198 -9.29 69.16 22.07
CA GLU A 198 -10.63 68.70 22.46
C GLU A 198 -11.43 68.16 21.26
N VAL A 199 -11.42 68.86 20.13
CA VAL A 199 -12.11 68.45 18.89
C VAL A 199 -11.50 67.16 18.31
N ASP A 200 -10.18 67.05 18.27
CA ASP A 200 -9.49 65.84 17.76
C ASP A 200 -9.78 64.62 18.63
N SER A 201 -9.91 64.81 19.95
CA SER A 201 -10.31 63.75 20.88
C SER A 201 -11.77 63.31 20.67
N ALA A 202 -12.67 64.24 20.31
CA ALA A 202 -14.07 63.95 20.01
C ALA A 202 -14.23 63.22 18.67
N SER A 203 -13.52 63.65 17.61
CA SER A 203 -13.59 62.99 16.29
C SER A 203 -13.02 61.57 16.32
N SER A 204 -12.00 61.31 17.14
CA SER A 204 -11.45 59.96 17.31
C SER A 204 -12.47 58.99 17.93
N LYS A 205 -13.33 59.45 18.86
CA LYS A 205 -14.42 58.61 19.42
C LYS A 205 -15.43 58.19 18.36
N GLU A 206 -15.73 59.08 17.41
CA GLU A 206 -16.73 58.84 16.38
C GLU A 206 -16.24 57.80 15.35
N LYS A 207 -14.97 57.91 14.92
CA LYS A 207 -14.33 56.93 14.02
C LYS A 207 -14.23 55.54 14.63
N VAL A 208 -13.89 55.44 15.91
CA VAL A 208 -13.82 54.15 16.62
C VAL A 208 -15.21 53.51 16.74
N SER A 209 -16.27 54.31 16.86
CA SER A 209 -17.65 53.82 16.94
C SER A 209 -18.15 53.32 15.58
N GLN A 210 -17.82 54.01 14.48
CA GLN A 210 -18.16 53.56 13.12
C GLN A 210 -17.41 52.27 12.74
N SER A 211 -16.14 52.14 13.13
CA SER A 211 -15.35 50.92 12.87
C SER A 211 -15.77 49.72 13.73
N ALA A 212 -16.65 49.89 14.72
CA ALA A 212 -17.15 48.79 15.56
C ALA A 212 -18.48 48.19 15.06
N VAL A 213 -19.11 48.80 14.05
CA VAL A 213 -20.41 48.38 13.49
C VAL A 213 -20.25 47.54 12.21
N ILE A 214 -19.02 47.44 11.69
CA ILE A 214 -18.64 46.59 10.55
C ILE A 214 -17.93 45.35 11.09
#